data_AF-A0A0D0BZ71-F1
#
_entry.id   AF-A0A0D0BZ71-F1
#
_cell.length_a   1.000
_cell.length_b   1.000
_cell.length_c   1.000
_cell.angle_alpha   90.00
_cell.angle_beta   90.00
_cell.angle_gamma   90.00
#
_symmetry.space_group_name_H-M   'P 1'
#
loop_
_entity.id
_entity.type
_entity.pdbx_description
1 polymer ?
#
loop_
_entity_poly.entity_id
_entity_poly.type
_entity_poly.pdbx_seq_one_letter_code
_entity_poly.pdbx_strand_id
1 'polypeptide(L)'
;MKLALTPLLAALTCQAVSAFPNLEPSALRPRASNPSILIDPPGFPPLPSAQQAAFQSAVVGLNLSNIQGDILIGMRKKKELFFFFSIDNPTAFKSRLGSDILPLITRTTQILPNATHPPATAVNIAFSQRGLNVLGIRDDLNDTNFKNGQMYNVTATLGDQTSYWEPAFAGHHIHGVFLVASDTIDKVKATLSRIQKISKGSISEVYRIQGHARPGNEQGHEHFGFLDGVSNPAVSGFAVAVPGQATVDPGIILLGESGDTGTRPDWAKDGSFLAFRQLQQRVPEFNKFLVDNALSEPGLNASENAELLGARMVGRWKSGAPIDLTPLKDDPVLAVDHNRNNDFNFTHPDDPNFDFKTNQSYCPFSAHIRKTNPRADIANPFNQHIIRAGIPYGPEVTDAENASNSSSTDPSLERGLAFVSYQSNIGQGFAFLQQVWANNKNEYLYFALRIGEDPIIGVALDGERFASGLDPKNQTRNITFNEDFVVSRGGEYFFSPSISAIQNTLSV
;
A
#
# COMPACT_ATOMS: atom_id res chain seq x y z
N MET A 1 74.32 -22.81 -9.86
CA MET A 1 74.34 -22.69 -8.39
C MET A 1 74.74 -21.26 -8.04
N LYS A 2 73.82 -20.47 -7.45
CA LYS A 2 74.02 -19.17 -6.78
C LYS A 2 74.44 -17.99 -7.71
N LEU A 3 74.02 -16.74 -7.57
CA LEU A 3 73.30 -16.01 -6.51
C LEU A 3 72.63 -14.75 -7.14
N ALA A 4 71.67 -14.17 -6.41
CA ALA A 4 70.83 -13.01 -6.75
C ALA A 4 71.55 -11.64 -6.74
N LEU A 5 70.96 -10.61 -7.37
CA LEU A 5 70.43 -9.40 -6.70
C LEU A 5 69.71 -8.44 -7.69
N THR A 6 68.71 -7.75 -7.16
CA THR A 6 67.76 -6.72 -7.67
C THR A 6 68.31 -5.56 -8.51
N PRO A 7 67.42 -4.82 -9.21
CA PRO A 7 67.50 -3.36 -9.14
C PRO A 7 66.15 -2.62 -8.94
N LEU A 8 66.28 -1.43 -8.35
CA LEU A 8 65.27 -0.44 -8.01
C LEU A 8 65.10 0.57 -9.17
N LEU A 9 63.88 1.05 -9.39
CA LEU A 9 63.45 1.95 -10.46
C LEU A 9 63.57 3.44 -10.09
N ALA A 10 63.96 4.29 -11.06
CA ALA A 10 63.58 5.70 -11.30
C ALA A 10 64.62 6.34 -12.28
N ALA A 11 64.35 7.23 -13.24
CA ALA A 11 63.16 7.88 -13.77
C ALA A 11 63.52 8.70 -15.06
N LEU A 12 62.51 9.40 -15.61
CA LEU A 12 62.51 10.55 -16.57
C LEU A 12 62.70 10.26 -18.07
N THR A 13 61.63 10.29 -18.90
CA THR A 13 60.88 11.40 -19.54
C THR A 13 61.47 11.89 -20.87
N CYS A 14 60.66 11.86 -21.95
CA CYS A 14 60.72 12.85 -23.02
C CYS A 14 59.34 13.01 -23.70
N GLN A 15 59.00 14.27 -23.96
CA GLN A 15 57.70 14.78 -24.42
C GLN A 15 57.53 14.70 -25.95
N ALA A 16 56.28 14.67 -26.41
CA ALA A 16 55.89 15.24 -27.71
C ALA A 16 54.53 15.93 -27.57
N VAL A 17 54.47 17.19 -28.00
CA VAL A 17 53.33 18.11 -27.92
C VAL A 17 52.72 18.25 -29.31
N SER A 18 51.39 18.15 -29.41
CA SER A 18 50.62 18.68 -30.54
C SER A 18 49.38 19.37 -29.98
N ALA A 19 49.28 20.68 -30.22
CA ALA A 19 48.22 21.56 -29.73
C ALA A 19 46.98 21.49 -30.63
N PHE A 20 45.79 21.44 -30.01
CA PHE A 20 44.51 21.86 -30.59
C PHE A 20 43.69 22.60 -29.52
N PRO A 21 42.85 23.57 -29.92
CA PRO A 21 42.49 24.73 -29.10
C PRO A 21 41.44 24.45 -28.03
N ASN A 22 41.49 25.26 -26.97
CA ASN A 22 40.55 25.35 -25.86
C ASN A 22 39.09 25.34 -26.32
N LEU A 23 38.39 24.23 -26.04
CA LEU A 23 36.93 24.20 -25.94
C LEU A 23 36.57 24.35 -24.46
N GLU A 24 35.86 25.42 -24.15
CA GLU A 24 35.16 25.67 -22.88
C GLU A 24 34.48 24.40 -22.34
N PRO A 25 34.64 24.05 -21.05
CA PRO A 25 33.88 22.96 -20.43
C PRO A 25 32.44 23.44 -20.11
N SER A 26 31.65 23.73 -21.14
CA SER A 26 30.26 24.17 -20.98
C SER A 26 29.30 23.50 -21.98
N ALA A 27 29.39 22.17 -22.14
CA ALA A 27 28.38 21.46 -22.93
C ALA A 27 28.18 19.98 -22.57
N LEU A 28 28.20 19.60 -21.30
CA LEU A 28 27.57 18.36 -20.83
C LEU A 28 26.86 18.65 -19.51
N ARG A 29 25.74 19.38 -19.57
CA ARG A 29 24.77 19.30 -18.48
C ARG A 29 24.25 17.86 -18.46
N PRO A 30 24.31 17.15 -17.32
CA PRO A 30 23.51 15.94 -17.16
C PRO A 30 22.08 16.32 -17.54
N ARG A 31 21.47 15.56 -18.46
CA ARG A 31 20.05 15.71 -18.75
C ARG A 31 19.36 15.58 -17.38
N ALA A 32 18.85 16.69 -16.85
CA ALA A 32 18.18 16.69 -15.56
C ALA A 32 17.04 15.70 -15.68
N SER A 33 17.23 14.48 -15.19
CA SER A 33 16.16 13.51 -15.04
C SER A 33 15.17 14.19 -14.10
N ASN A 34 14.00 14.56 -14.60
CA ASN A 34 12.93 15.03 -13.72
C ASN A 34 12.85 14.02 -12.56
N PRO A 35 12.95 14.48 -11.30
CA PRO A 35 12.91 13.58 -10.16
C PRO A 35 11.62 12.76 -10.23
N SER A 36 11.74 11.44 -10.13
CA SER A 36 10.58 10.54 -10.15
C SER A 36 9.57 10.99 -9.09
N ILE A 37 8.30 11.00 -9.45
CA ILE A 37 7.19 11.21 -8.49
C ILE A 37 7.02 9.99 -7.58
N LEU A 38 7.63 8.86 -7.96
CA LEU A 38 7.62 7.63 -7.18
C LEU A 38 8.83 7.55 -6.23
N ILE A 39 8.61 6.96 -5.05
CA ILE A 39 9.65 6.38 -4.20
C ILE A 39 9.98 4.97 -4.68
N ASP A 40 11.21 4.54 -4.44
CA ASP A 40 11.66 3.17 -4.68
C ASP A 40 12.49 2.72 -3.47
N PRO A 41 11.85 2.46 -2.32
CA PRO A 41 12.56 2.02 -1.12
C PRO A 41 13.29 0.70 -1.40
N PRO A 42 14.50 0.52 -0.86
CA PRO A 42 15.18 -0.77 -0.91
C PRO A 42 14.27 -1.91 -0.41
N GLY A 43 14.32 -3.07 -1.07
CA GLY A 43 13.47 -4.21 -0.75
C GLY A 43 12.16 -4.28 -1.54
N PHE A 44 11.75 -3.22 -2.23
CA PHE A 44 10.56 -3.32 -3.09
C PHE A 44 10.88 -4.16 -4.34
N PRO A 45 9.96 -5.03 -4.80
CA PRO A 45 10.10 -5.64 -6.12
C PRO A 45 10.12 -4.55 -7.18
N PRO A 46 10.97 -4.60 -8.22
CA PRO A 46 11.03 -3.54 -9.21
C PRO A 46 9.72 -3.43 -9.99
N LEU A 47 9.29 -2.21 -10.31
CA LEU A 47 8.23 -2.02 -11.31
C LEU A 47 8.73 -2.47 -12.68
N PRO A 48 7.87 -3.07 -13.53
CA PRO A 48 8.24 -3.35 -14.91
C PRO A 48 8.52 -2.04 -15.64
N SER A 49 9.56 -2.00 -16.46
CA SER A 49 9.75 -0.88 -17.40
C SER A 49 8.56 -0.79 -18.36
N ALA A 50 8.33 0.39 -18.95
CA ALA A 50 7.26 0.58 -19.93
C ALA A 50 7.30 -0.46 -21.08
N GLN A 51 8.49 -0.87 -21.52
CA GLN A 51 8.66 -1.89 -22.56
C GLN A 51 8.31 -3.30 -22.06
N GLN A 52 8.76 -3.67 -20.86
CA GLN A 52 8.42 -4.96 -20.26
C GLN A 52 6.91 -5.07 -20.03
N ALA A 53 6.29 -4.04 -19.46
CA ALA A 53 4.85 -4.01 -19.23
C ALA A 53 4.06 -4.10 -20.55
N ALA A 54 4.48 -3.39 -21.60
CA ALA A 54 3.85 -3.49 -22.92
C ALA A 54 3.97 -4.89 -23.54
N PHE A 55 5.12 -5.56 -23.37
CA PHE A 55 5.29 -6.94 -23.81
C PHE A 55 4.39 -7.91 -23.03
N GLN A 56 4.40 -7.83 -21.70
CA GLN A 56 3.59 -8.68 -20.83
C GLN A 56 2.09 -8.49 -21.11
N SER A 57 1.65 -7.25 -21.26
CA SER A 57 0.23 -6.95 -21.43
C SER A 57 -0.30 -7.44 -22.77
N ALA A 58 0.53 -7.40 -23.83
CA ALA A 58 0.18 -7.93 -25.14
C ALA A 58 -0.04 -9.47 -25.12
N VAL A 59 0.64 -10.21 -24.23
CA VAL A 59 0.49 -11.66 -24.11
C VAL A 59 -0.91 -12.06 -23.64
N VAL A 60 -1.50 -11.28 -22.72
CA VAL A 60 -2.82 -11.58 -22.14
C VAL A 60 -3.94 -10.66 -22.63
N GLY A 61 -3.62 -9.70 -23.51
CA GLY A 61 -4.59 -8.74 -24.05
C GLY A 61 -4.97 -7.60 -23.11
N LEU A 62 -4.17 -7.32 -22.07
CA LEU A 62 -4.44 -6.29 -21.07
C LEU A 62 -4.12 -4.88 -21.60
N ASN A 63 -5.07 -3.93 -21.49
CA ASN A 63 -4.90 -2.58 -22.02
C ASN A 63 -4.41 -1.58 -20.96
N LEU A 64 -3.10 -1.54 -20.72
CA LEU A 64 -2.47 -0.64 -19.74
C LEU A 64 -2.65 0.86 -20.03
N SER A 65 -3.03 1.24 -21.25
CA SER A 65 -3.32 2.65 -21.59
C SER A 65 -4.76 3.05 -21.26
N ASN A 66 -5.61 2.08 -20.92
CA ASN A 66 -6.98 2.30 -20.49
C ASN A 66 -7.14 2.22 -18.97
N ILE A 67 -6.12 1.76 -18.24
CA ILE A 67 -6.12 1.60 -16.79
C ILE A 67 -5.54 2.86 -16.14
N GLN A 68 -6.18 3.32 -15.06
CA GLN A 68 -5.72 4.44 -14.26
C GLN A 68 -4.42 4.09 -13.50
N GLY A 69 -3.51 5.05 -13.45
CA GLY A 69 -2.13 4.89 -12.98
C GLY A 69 -2.00 4.22 -11.63
N ASP A 70 -2.82 4.58 -10.65
CA ASP A 70 -2.62 4.11 -9.29
C ASP A 70 -2.89 2.61 -9.05
N ILE A 71 -3.77 2.03 -9.88
CA ILE A 71 -4.37 0.71 -9.65
C ILE A 71 -3.32 -0.41 -9.55
N LEU A 72 -2.26 -0.33 -10.36
CA LEU A 72 -1.26 -1.41 -10.52
C LEU A 72 0.13 -1.06 -9.96
N ILE A 73 0.36 0.20 -9.55
CA ILE A 73 1.71 0.71 -9.22
C ILE A 73 2.02 0.57 -7.72
N GLY A 74 0.98 0.60 -6.88
CA GLY A 74 1.06 0.37 -5.44
C GLY A 74 1.56 1.57 -4.61
N MET A 75 2.11 1.27 -3.42
CA MET A 75 2.55 2.23 -2.39
C MET A 75 3.88 2.91 -2.73
N ARG A 76 3.90 3.76 -3.76
CA ARG A 76 5.14 4.37 -4.25
C ARG A 76 5.12 5.88 -4.30
N LYS A 77 4.23 6.59 -3.60
CA LYS A 77 4.12 8.05 -3.77
C LYS A 77 5.00 8.81 -2.78
N LYS A 78 5.58 9.93 -3.22
CA LYS A 78 6.28 10.87 -2.33
C LYS A 78 5.32 11.78 -1.58
N LYS A 79 4.39 12.41 -2.30
CA LYS A 79 3.31 13.26 -1.80
C LYS A 79 2.04 12.86 -2.54
N GLU A 80 0.93 12.77 -1.83
CA GLU A 80 -0.36 12.45 -2.42
C GLU A 80 -1.47 13.16 -1.65
N LEU A 81 -2.45 13.70 -2.38
CA LEU A 81 -3.61 14.34 -1.80
C LEU A 81 -4.87 13.64 -2.31
N PHE A 82 -5.74 13.30 -1.36
CA PHE A 82 -7.09 12.81 -1.60
C PHE A 82 -8.04 14.00 -1.49
N PHE A 83 -8.72 14.34 -2.58
CA PHE A 83 -9.70 15.42 -2.65
C PHE A 83 -11.09 14.81 -2.85
N PHE A 84 -11.86 14.73 -1.77
CA PHE A 84 -13.21 14.18 -1.77
C PHE A 84 -14.21 15.27 -2.13
N PHE A 85 -15.11 14.98 -3.06
CA PHE A 85 -16.02 15.99 -3.61
C PHE A 85 -17.47 15.49 -3.71
N SER A 86 -18.40 16.44 -3.66
CA SER A 86 -19.79 16.29 -4.08
C SER A 86 -19.96 16.87 -5.49
N ILE A 87 -20.94 16.37 -6.22
CA ILE A 87 -21.31 16.86 -7.56
C ILE A 87 -22.57 17.70 -7.39
N ASP A 88 -22.47 18.99 -7.70
CA ASP A 88 -23.55 19.96 -7.51
C ASP A 88 -24.31 20.23 -8.82
N ASN A 89 -23.62 20.18 -9.95
CA ASN A 89 -24.20 20.31 -11.28
C ASN A 89 -23.68 19.17 -12.17
N PRO A 90 -24.42 18.06 -12.26
CA PRO A 90 -24.00 16.88 -13.02
C PRO A 90 -23.72 17.19 -14.50
N THR A 91 -24.58 17.97 -15.15
CA THR A 91 -24.41 18.34 -16.57
C THR A 91 -23.12 19.10 -16.81
N ALA A 92 -22.84 20.12 -15.99
CA ALA A 92 -21.60 20.88 -16.10
C ALA A 92 -20.37 20.02 -15.77
N PHE A 93 -20.47 19.16 -14.74
CA PHE A 93 -19.37 18.29 -14.36
C PHE A 93 -19.07 17.24 -15.43
N LYS A 94 -20.07 16.59 -16.02
CA LYS A 94 -19.91 15.65 -17.14
C LYS A 94 -19.17 16.28 -18.31
N SER A 95 -19.61 17.47 -18.74
CA SER A 95 -18.95 18.20 -19.82
C SER A 95 -17.46 18.42 -19.53
N ARG A 96 -17.13 18.92 -18.32
CA ARG A 96 -15.75 19.18 -17.90
C ARG A 96 -14.93 17.92 -17.66
N LEU A 97 -15.60 16.85 -17.22
CA LEU A 97 -15.00 15.54 -16.99
C LEU A 97 -14.40 15.02 -18.30
N GLY A 98 -15.16 15.10 -19.39
CA GLY A 98 -14.71 14.68 -20.72
C GLY A 98 -13.72 15.65 -21.38
N SER A 99 -13.95 16.97 -21.29
CA SER A 99 -13.13 17.96 -22.03
C SER A 99 -11.80 18.30 -21.36
N ASP A 100 -11.82 18.54 -20.05
CA ASP A 100 -10.73 19.25 -19.36
C ASP A 100 -10.07 18.42 -18.25
N ILE A 101 -10.82 17.51 -17.62
CA ILE A 101 -10.32 16.61 -16.56
C ILE A 101 -9.71 15.35 -17.16
N LEU A 102 -10.37 14.69 -18.12
CA LEU A 102 -9.90 13.46 -18.75
C LEU A 102 -8.44 13.57 -19.27
N PRO A 103 -8.00 14.68 -19.91
CA PRO A 103 -6.59 14.84 -20.31
C PRO A 103 -5.59 14.87 -19.15
N LEU A 104 -6.04 15.12 -17.92
CA LEU A 104 -5.19 15.09 -16.70
C LEU A 104 -5.04 13.69 -16.13
N ILE A 105 -6.00 12.79 -16.40
CA ILE A 105 -6.01 11.46 -15.79
C ILE A 105 -4.83 10.65 -16.30
N THR A 106 -4.00 10.21 -15.35
CA THR A 106 -2.76 9.49 -15.60
C THR A 106 -3.05 8.02 -15.84
N ARG A 107 -2.52 7.50 -16.94
CA ARG A 107 -2.57 6.08 -17.32
C ARG A 107 -1.43 5.31 -16.68
N THR A 108 -1.59 4.00 -16.49
CA THR A 108 -0.52 3.13 -16.01
C THR A 108 0.75 3.28 -16.85
N THR A 109 0.65 3.31 -18.18
CA THR A 109 1.81 3.45 -19.07
C THR A 109 2.63 4.73 -18.88
N GLN A 110 2.05 5.78 -18.30
CA GLN A 110 2.70 7.08 -18.14
C GLN A 110 3.56 7.18 -16.88
N ILE A 111 3.35 6.31 -15.89
CA ILE A 111 4.04 6.38 -14.59
C ILE A 111 5.06 5.24 -14.39
N LEU A 112 5.24 4.38 -15.39
CA LEU A 112 6.23 3.31 -15.35
C LEU A 112 7.66 3.83 -15.53
N PRO A 113 8.67 3.10 -15.00
CA PRO A 113 10.07 3.36 -15.30
C PRO A 113 10.32 3.45 -16.82
N ASN A 114 11.10 4.44 -17.21
CA ASN A 114 11.47 4.73 -18.60
C ASN A 114 10.29 5.06 -19.53
N ALA A 115 9.14 5.49 -18.99
CA ALA A 115 8.08 6.08 -19.80
C ALA A 115 8.62 7.29 -20.59
N THR A 116 8.18 7.45 -21.85
CA THR A 116 8.70 8.50 -22.75
C THR A 116 8.39 9.91 -22.25
N HIS A 117 7.24 10.08 -21.59
CA HIS A 117 6.74 11.37 -21.08
C HIS A 117 6.09 11.19 -19.70
N PRO A 118 6.89 10.96 -18.64
CA PRO A 118 6.33 10.81 -17.30
C PRO A 118 5.72 12.14 -16.84
N PRO A 119 4.55 12.12 -16.19
CA PRO A 119 3.90 13.34 -15.77
C PRO A 119 4.63 13.97 -14.58
N ALA A 120 4.59 15.29 -14.48
CA ALA A 120 5.09 16.00 -13.30
C ALA A 120 4.20 15.76 -12.07
N THR A 121 2.90 15.51 -12.28
CA THR A 121 1.91 15.16 -11.27
C THR A 121 1.04 14.05 -11.84
N ALA A 122 0.83 12.96 -11.10
CA ALA A 122 -0.16 11.95 -11.43
C ALA A 122 -1.53 12.34 -10.88
N VAL A 123 -2.58 12.12 -11.68
CA VAL A 123 -3.97 12.37 -11.28
C VAL A 123 -4.81 11.13 -11.59
N ASN A 124 -5.53 10.62 -10.61
CA ASN A 124 -6.58 9.63 -10.81
C ASN A 124 -7.90 10.13 -10.20
N ILE A 125 -9.00 9.49 -10.61
CA ILE A 125 -10.36 9.81 -10.16
C ILE A 125 -11.13 8.51 -9.92
N ALA A 126 -11.95 8.49 -8.87
CA ALA A 126 -12.87 7.40 -8.58
C ALA A 126 -14.21 7.94 -8.06
N PHE A 127 -15.28 7.18 -8.23
CA PHE A 127 -16.66 7.58 -7.91
C PHE A 127 -17.31 6.61 -6.94
N SER A 128 -18.01 7.12 -5.93
CA SER A 128 -18.86 6.26 -5.08
C SER A 128 -20.10 5.82 -5.87
N GLN A 129 -20.85 4.82 -5.39
CA GLN A 129 -22.14 4.45 -6.00
C GLN A 129 -23.08 5.65 -6.11
N ARG A 130 -23.07 6.53 -5.10
CA ARG A 130 -23.88 7.76 -5.13
C ARG A 130 -23.42 8.73 -6.20
N GLY A 131 -22.12 8.89 -6.38
CA GLY A 131 -21.57 9.71 -7.46
C GLY A 131 -22.01 9.20 -8.83
N LEU A 132 -21.95 7.89 -9.07
CA LEU A 132 -22.47 7.29 -10.30
C LEU A 132 -23.97 7.58 -10.49
N ASN A 133 -24.78 7.42 -9.44
CA ASN A 133 -26.21 7.72 -9.48
C ASN A 133 -26.50 9.19 -9.82
N VAL A 134 -25.71 10.13 -9.28
CA VAL A 134 -25.84 11.57 -9.55
C VAL A 134 -25.43 11.91 -10.98
N LEU A 135 -24.50 11.16 -11.56
CA LEU A 135 -24.18 11.20 -12.99
C LEU A 135 -25.24 10.49 -13.86
N GLY A 136 -26.29 9.93 -13.27
CA GLY A 136 -27.33 9.20 -14.01
C GLY A 136 -26.89 7.80 -14.47
N ILE A 137 -25.76 7.29 -13.99
CA ILE A 137 -25.27 5.94 -14.27
C ILE A 137 -25.88 5.01 -13.22
N ARG A 138 -26.72 4.06 -13.67
CA ARG A 138 -27.53 3.19 -12.79
C ARG A 138 -27.28 1.70 -13.00
N ASP A 139 -26.39 1.36 -13.93
CA ASP A 139 -25.94 0.00 -14.19
C ASP A 139 -25.40 -0.63 -12.90
N ASP A 140 -25.73 -1.89 -12.68
CA ASP A 140 -25.23 -2.62 -11.52
C ASP A 140 -23.80 -3.09 -11.81
N LEU A 141 -22.83 -2.59 -11.03
CA LEU A 141 -21.45 -3.06 -11.12
C LEU A 141 -21.25 -4.43 -10.44
N ASN A 142 -22.30 -5.03 -9.88
CA ASN A 142 -22.31 -6.35 -9.25
C ASN A 142 -21.33 -6.50 -8.07
N ASP A 143 -21.28 -5.47 -7.21
CA ASP A 143 -20.59 -5.52 -5.91
C ASP A 143 -21.49 -4.90 -4.83
N THR A 144 -21.92 -5.72 -3.88
CA THR A 144 -22.88 -5.30 -2.84
C THR A 144 -22.26 -4.31 -1.86
N ASN A 145 -20.96 -4.43 -1.56
CA ASN A 145 -20.28 -3.50 -0.66
C ASN A 145 -20.19 -2.12 -1.29
N PHE A 146 -19.75 -2.04 -2.55
CA PHE A 146 -19.70 -0.79 -3.31
C PHE A 146 -21.09 -0.13 -3.40
N LYS A 147 -22.12 -0.91 -3.75
CA LYS A 147 -23.49 -0.44 -3.90
C LYS A 147 -24.04 0.19 -2.61
N ASN A 148 -23.72 -0.38 -1.46
CA ASN A 148 -24.20 0.07 -0.16
C ASN A 148 -23.33 1.21 0.44
N GLY A 149 -22.07 1.32 0.03
CA GLY A 149 -21.09 2.22 0.61
C GLY A 149 -20.49 1.67 1.91
N GLN A 150 -19.32 2.18 2.30
CA GLN A 150 -18.52 1.58 3.37
C GLN A 150 -19.16 1.67 4.76
N MET A 151 -19.94 2.72 5.01
CA MET A 151 -20.59 2.91 6.31
C MET A 151 -21.69 1.87 6.60
N TYR A 152 -22.22 1.21 5.58
CA TYR A 152 -23.32 0.28 5.72
C TYR A 152 -22.93 -0.93 6.60
N ASN A 153 -23.62 -1.11 7.72
CA ASN A 153 -23.37 -2.16 8.72
C ASN A 153 -21.93 -2.26 9.23
N VAL A 154 -21.15 -1.17 9.15
CA VAL A 154 -19.70 -1.20 9.38
C VAL A 154 -19.28 -1.74 10.75
N THR A 155 -20.05 -1.47 11.79
CA THR A 155 -19.79 -2.00 13.14
C THR A 155 -19.88 -3.52 13.21
N ALA A 156 -20.80 -4.12 12.44
CA ALA A 156 -20.95 -5.57 12.39
C ALA A 156 -20.01 -6.25 11.38
N THR A 157 -19.55 -5.52 10.36
CA THR A 157 -18.69 -6.05 9.30
C THR A 157 -17.21 -5.81 9.58
N LEU A 158 -16.77 -4.56 9.57
CA LEU A 158 -15.37 -4.19 9.78
C LEU A 158 -15.01 -4.04 11.27
N GLY A 159 -16.01 -3.88 12.15
CA GLY A 159 -15.82 -3.66 13.59
C GLY A 159 -15.71 -2.18 13.99
N ASP A 160 -15.93 -1.26 13.05
CA ASP A 160 -15.72 0.17 13.32
C ASP A 160 -16.69 0.74 14.36
N GLN A 161 -16.14 1.60 15.22
CA GLN A 161 -16.93 2.52 16.03
C GLN A 161 -17.18 3.80 15.24
N THR A 162 -18.39 3.96 14.70
CA THR A 162 -18.75 5.09 13.83
C THR A 162 -18.66 6.44 14.52
N SER A 163 -18.60 6.50 15.86
CA SER A 163 -18.36 7.73 16.61
C SER A 163 -16.97 8.33 16.40
N TYR A 164 -15.99 7.54 15.94
CA TYR A 164 -14.65 8.04 15.59
C TYR A 164 -14.52 8.44 14.12
N TRP A 165 -15.53 8.17 13.30
CA TRP A 165 -15.47 8.51 11.89
C TRP A 165 -15.42 10.02 11.70
N GLU A 166 -14.60 10.46 10.75
CA GLU A 166 -14.63 11.82 10.25
C GLU A 166 -16.05 12.11 9.71
N PRO A 167 -16.69 13.21 10.15
CA PRO A 167 -18.04 13.58 9.72
C PRO A 167 -18.26 13.54 8.20
N ALA A 168 -17.23 13.86 7.41
CA ALA A 168 -17.28 13.77 5.95
C ALA A 168 -17.61 12.36 5.42
N PHE A 169 -17.07 11.30 6.05
CA PHE A 169 -17.36 9.91 5.69
C PHE A 169 -18.67 9.41 6.32
N ALA A 170 -19.07 9.96 7.47
CA ALA A 170 -20.34 9.63 8.11
C ALA A 170 -21.57 10.23 7.39
N GLY A 171 -21.39 11.28 6.58
CA GLY A 171 -22.46 12.11 6.03
C GLY A 171 -23.05 11.70 4.68
N HIS A 172 -22.62 10.61 4.04
CA HIS A 172 -23.17 10.16 2.75
C HIS A 172 -23.06 11.16 1.56
N HIS A 173 -22.27 12.23 1.69
CA HIS A 173 -22.20 13.33 0.72
C HIS A 173 -21.06 13.21 -0.31
N ILE A 174 -20.18 12.21 -0.15
CA ILE A 174 -19.04 12.02 -1.04
C ILE A 174 -19.49 11.30 -2.32
N HIS A 175 -19.34 11.98 -3.46
CA HIS A 175 -19.64 11.43 -4.79
C HIS A 175 -18.40 10.90 -5.49
N GLY A 176 -17.21 11.41 -5.17
CA GLY A 176 -15.98 10.90 -5.72
C GLY A 176 -14.75 11.43 -5.01
N VAL A 177 -13.60 10.97 -5.48
CA VAL A 177 -12.29 11.35 -4.98
C VAL A 177 -11.34 11.56 -6.16
N PHE A 178 -10.57 12.65 -6.11
CA PHE A 178 -9.35 12.79 -6.91
C PHE A 178 -8.14 12.39 -6.07
N LEU A 179 -7.25 11.60 -6.67
CA LEU A 179 -5.94 11.26 -6.12
C LEU A 179 -4.90 12.07 -6.89
N VAL A 180 -4.15 12.93 -6.21
CA VAL A 180 -3.17 13.83 -6.84
C VAL A 180 -1.81 13.60 -6.21
N ALA A 181 -0.88 13.00 -6.97
CA ALA A 181 0.43 12.61 -6.48
C ALA A 181 1.59 13.28 -7.23
N SER A 182 2.62 13.68 -6.50
CA SER A 182 3.83 14.31 -7.04
C SER A 182 5.03 14.07 -6.12
N ASP A 183 6.22 14.47 -6.59
CA ASP A 183 7.43 14.64 -5.78
C ASP A 183 7.34 15.79 -4.75
N THR A 184 6.59 16.87 -5.03
CA THR A 184 6.48 18.03 -4.12
C THR A 184 5.04 18.44 -3.83
N ILE A 185 4.83 19.01 -2.64
CA ILE A 185 3.52 19.50 -2.20
C ILE A 185 3.02 20.66 -3.07
N ASP A 186 3.92 21.49 -3.60
CA ASP A 186 3.53 22.66 -4.42
C ASP A 186 2.95 22.23 -5.77
N LYS A 187 3.49 21.17 -6.39
CA LYS A 187 2.94 20.60 -7.62
C LYS A 187 1.58 19.94 -7.39
N VAL A 188 1.41 19.26 -6.25
CA VAL A 188 0.11 18.73 -5.81
C VAL A 188 -0.90 19.87 -5.67
N LYS A 189 -0.56 20.93 -4.91
CA LYS A 189 -1.43 22.11 -4.72
C LYS A 189 -1.77 22.81 -6.03
N ALA A 190 -0.79 23.02 -6.91
CA ALA A 190 -1.01 23.66 -8.21
C ALA A 190 -1.95 22.83 -9.10
N THR A 191 -1.81 21.50 -9.09
CA THR A 191 -2.66 20.59 -9.85
C THR A 191 -4.07 20.54 -9.27
N LEU A 192 -4.20 20.50 -7.94
CA LEU A 192 -5.51 20.59 -7.27
C LEU A 192 -6.21 21.92 -7.61
N SER A 193 -5.51 23.05 -7.55
CA SER A 193 -6.07 24.36 -7.93
C SER A 193 -6.53 24.38 -9.39
N ARG A 194 -5.83 23.68 -10.30
CA ARG A 194 -6.28 23.52 -11.69
C ARG A 194 -7.57 22.71 -11.77
N ILE A 195 -7.67 21.58 -11.06
CA ILE A 195 -8.88 20.74 -11.01
C ILE A 195 -10.07 21.53 -10.44
N GLN A 196 -9.86 22.27 -9.35
CA GLN A 196 -10.88 23.13 -8.74
C GLN A 196 -11.33 24.25 -9.68
N LYS A 197 -10.40 24.86 -10.43
CA LYS A 197 -10.72 25.90 -11.42
C LYS A 197 -11.56 25.35 -12.56
N ILE A 198 -11.17 24.19 -13.11
CA ILE A 198 -11.93 23.49 -14.16
C ILE A 198 -13.34 23.17 -13.65
N SER A 199 -13.45 22.65 -12.43
CA SER A 199 -14.69 22.13 -11.85
C SER A 199 -15.52 23.18 -11.12
N LYS A 200 -15.18 24.47 -11.24
CA LYS A 200 -15.82 25.57 -10.49
C LYS A 200 -17.32 25.62 -10.73
N GLY A 201 -18.13 25.45 -9.68
CA GLY A 201 -19.59 25.46 -9.76
C GLY A 201 -20.22 24.19 -10.34
N SER A 202 -19.44 23.12 -10.52
CA SER A 202 -19.97 21.79 -10.84
C SER A 202 -19.71 20.75 -9.75
N ILE A 203 -18.68 20.94 -8.94
CA ILE A 203 -18.41 20.14 -7.74
C ILE A 203 -18.07 21.05 -6.56
N SER A 204 -18.25 20.55 -5.35
CA SER A 204 -17.81 21.16 -4.11
C SER A 204 -16.89 20.21 -3.36
N GLU A 205 -15.92 20.78 -2.65
CA GLU A 205 -15.08 20.02 -1.75
C GLU A 205 -15.86 19.59 -0.51
N VAL A 206 -15.77 18.31 -0.18
CA VAL A 206 -16.34 17.75 1.05
C VAL A 206 -15.26 17.58 2.10
N TYR A 207 -14.11 17.03 1.71
CA TYR A 207 -12.99 16.77 2.62
C TYR A 207 -11.69 16.60 1.83
N ARG A 208 -10.56 16.72 2.52
CA ARG A 208 -9.26 16.40 1.93
C ARG A 208 -8.31 15.77 2.95
N ILE A 209 -7.44 14.90 2.48
CA ILE A 209 -6.36 14.30 3.27
C ILE A 209 -5.05 14.47 2.50
N GLN A 210 -4.02 14.98 3.17
CA GLN A 210 -2.68 15.12 2.62
C GLN A 210 -1.77 14.03 3.18
N GLY A 211 -1.37 13.09 2.32
CA GLY A 211 -0.38 12.08 2.62
C GLY A 211 1.03 12.47 2.17
N HIS A 212 2.03 11.85 2.78
CA HIS A 212 3.42 11.92 2.37
C HIS A 212 4.22 10.69 2.79
N ALA A 213 5.20 10.31 1.98
CA ALA A 213 6.27 9.45 2.46
C ALA A 213 6.96 10.10 3.67
N ARG A 214 7.24 9.29 4.69
CA ARG A 214 7.96 9.70 5.89
C ARG A 214 9.39 10.13 5.57
N PRO A 215 10.03 10.98 6.40
CA PRO A 215 11.31 11.61 6.07
C PRO A 215 12.50 10.67 6.23
N GLY A 216 13.59 10.95 5.51
CA GLY A 216 14.89 10.28 5.71
C GLY A 216 14.81 8.77 5.52
N ASN A 217 15.36 8.02 6.49
CA ASN A 217 15.40 6.56 6.47
C ASN A 217 14.02 5.90 6.63
N GLU A 218 13.03 6.66 7.08
CA GLU A 218 11.64 6.19 7.22
C GLU A 218 10.88 6.26 5.89
N GLN A 219 11.49 6.75 4.80
CA GLN A 219 10.85 6.73 3.49
C GLN A 219 10.47 5.29 3.10
N GLY A 220 9.18 5.07 2.82
CA GLY A 220 8.63 3.74 2.54
C GLY A 220 8.09 3.01 3.78
N HIS A 221 8.31 3.55 4.98
CA HIS A 221 7.79 3.02 6.23
C HIS A 221 6.47 3.70 6.60
N GLU A 222 5.58 2.96 7.26
CA GLU A 222 4.38 3.52 7.90
C GLU A 222 4.71 4.11 9.28
N HIS A 223 3.71 4.64 10.01
CA HIS A 223 3.98 5.44 11.23
C HIS A 223 4.45 4.63 12.45
N PHE A 224 4.21 3.32 12.53
CA PHE A 224 4.85 2.46 13.54
C PHE A 224 6.31 2.13 13.20
N GLY A 225 6.80 2.50 12.02
CA GLY A 225 8.19 2.37 11.60
C GLY A 225 8.49 1.10 10.82
N PHE A 226 7.49 0.39 10.30
CA PHE A 226 7.68 -0.81 9.49
C PHE A 226 7.70 -0.49 7.99
N LEU A 227 8.66 -1.08 7.27
CA LEU A 227 8.72 -0.96 5.81
C LEU A 227 7.44 -1.54 5.20
N ASP A 228 6.67 -0.70 4.53
CA ASP A 228 5.42 -1.09 3.89
C ASP A 228 5.62 -1.37 2.40
N GLY A 229 4.60 -1.78 1.65
CA GLY A 229 4.63 -1.91 0.19
C GLY A 229 5.43 -3.11 -0.37
N VAL A 230 6.15 -3.86 0.46
CA VAL A 230 7.01 -5.00 0.05
C VAL A 230 6.24 -6.08 -0.72
N SER A 231 5.09 -6.51 -0.19
CA SER A 231 4.29 -7.60 -0.77
C SER A 231 3.01 -7.08 -1.41
N ASN A 232 2.92 -7.22 -2.73
CA ASN A 232 1.73 -7.04 -3.57
C ASN A 232 1.63 -8.24 -4.53
N PRO A 233 0.44 -8.64 -5.01
CA PRO A 233 0.35 -9.67 -6.05
C PRO A 233 1.00 -9.21 -7.36
N ALA A 234 1.67 -10.13 -8.06
CA ALA A 234 2.09 -9.94 -9.43
C ALA A 234 0.90 -10.19 -10.35
N VAL A 235 0.34 -9.11 -10.91
CA VAL A 235 -0.78 -9.22 -11.85
C VAL A 235 -0.26 -9.72 -13.20
N SER A 236 -0.81 -10.83 -13.67
CA SER A 236 -0.48 -11.41 -14.97
C SER A 236 -0.68 -10.37 -16.08
N GLY A 237 0.27 -10.29 -17.02
CA GLY A 237 0.25 -9.26 -18.06
C GLY A 237 0.71 -7.87 -17.63
N PHE A 238 1.11 -7.68 -16.37
CA PHE A 238 1.71 -6.42 -15.92
C PHE A 238 3.12 -6.64 -15.38
N ALA A 239 3.26 -7.46 -14.33
CA ALA A 239 4.53 -7.68 -13.63
C ALA A 239 4.92 -9.16 -13.66
N VAL A 240 6.23 -9.41 -13.69
CA VAL A 240 6.80 -10.76 -13.48
C VAL A 240 6.98 -10.94 -11.98
N ALA A 241 6.50 -12.06 -11.45
CA ALA A 241 6.62 -12.36 -10.03
C ALA A 241 8.09 -12.55 -9.62
N VAL A 242 8.46 -11.96 -8.48
CA VAL A 242 9.70 -12.31 -7.75
C VAL A 242 9.45 -13.54 -6.86
N PRO A 243 10.50 -14.24 -6.36
CA PRO A 243 10.34 -15.39 -5.48
C PRO A 243 9.39 -15.14 -4.30
N GLY A 244 8.49 -16.10 -4.05
CA GLY A 244 7.41 -16.03 -3.05
C GLY A 244 6.28 -15.03 -3.32
N GLN A 245 6.32 -14.23 -4.39
CA GLN A 245 5.23 -13.34 -4.78
C GLN A 245 4.11 -14.14 -5.47
N ALA A 246 2.87 -13.97 -5.00
CA ALA A 246 1.71 -14.58 -5.64
C ALA A 246 1.50 -14.00 -7.05
N THR A 247 1.28 -14.86 -8.05
CA THR A 247 0.81 -14.45 -9.38
C THR A 247 -0.70 -14.60 -9.42
N VAL A 248 -1.40 -13.54 -9.85
CA VAL A 248 -2.87 -13.54 -9.94
C VAL A 248 -3.32 -13.20 -11.35
N ASP A 249 -4.52 -13.66 -11.70
CA ASP A 249 -5.20 -13.23 -12.92
C ASP A 249 -5.56 -11.73 -12.82
N PRO A 250 -5.59 -10.98 -13.94
CA PRO A 250 -5.89 -9.55 -13.92
C PRO A 250 -7.26 -9.24 -13.32
N GLY A 251 -8.23 -10.13 -13.51
CA GLY A 251 -9.59 -10.04 -13.03
C GLY A 251 -9.75 -10.14 -11.52
N ILE A 252 -8.69 -10.47 -10.77
CA ILE A 252 -8.68 -10.33 -9.30
C ILE A 252 -8.63 -8.85 -8.90
N ILE A 253 -8.01 -8.00 -9.74
CA ILE A 253 -7.83 -6.57 -9.50
C ILE A 253 -8.74 -5.72 -10.40
N LEU A 254 -8.94 -6.12 -11.65
CA LEU A 254 -9.59 -5.32 -12.69
C LEU A 254 -10.95 -5.91 -13.08
N LEU A 255 -11.97 -5.06 -13.19
CA LEU A 255 -13.31 -5.49 -13.58
C LEU A 255 -13.33 -5.95 -15.04
N GLY A 256 -14.07 -7.04 -15.32
CA GLY A 256 -14.30 -7.56 -16.67
C GLY A 256 -13.07 -8.17 -17.35
N GLU A 257 -11.97 -8.35 -16.62
CA GLU A 257 -10.79 -9.07 -17.08
C GLU A 257 -10.83 -10.55 -16.67
N SER A 258 -9.96 -11.38 -17.28
CA SER A 258 -9.87 -12.81 -16.95
C SER A 258 -9.69 -13.02 -15.45
N GLY A 259 -10.51 -13.87 -14.83
CA GLY A 259 -10.52 -14.11 -13.39
C GLY A 259 -11.57 -13.31 -12.60
N ASP A 260 -12.18 -12.27 -13.20
CA ASP A 260 -13.32 -11.58 -12.59
C ASP A 260 -14.58 -12.43 -12.74
N THR A 261 -15.21 -12.76 -11.62
CA THR A 261 -16.41 -13.61 -11.57
C THR A 261 -17.70 -12.80 -11.57
N GLY A 262 -17.61 -11.47 -11.42
CA GLY A 262 -18.79 -10.61 -11.46
C GLY A 262 -19.27 -10.36 -12.88
N THR A 263 -20.59 -10.33 -13.09
CA THR A 263 -21.16 -9.83 -14.35
C THR A 263 -21.08 -8.31 -14.35
N ARG A 264 -20.27 -7.73 -15.24
CA ARG A 264 -20.01 -6.30 -15.29
C ARG A 264 -20.64 -5.67 -16.53
N PRO A 265 -21.07 -4.39 -16.47
CA PRO A 265 -21.35 -3.63 -17.67
C PRO A 265 -20.08 -3.49 -18.52
N ASP A 266 -20.19 -3.59 -19.84
CA ASP A 266 -19.03 -3.55 -20.75
C ASP A 266 -18.16 -2.31 -20.55
N TRP A 267 -18.79 -1.18 -20.24
CA TRP A 267 -18.09 0.09 -20.00
C TRP A 267 -17.24 0.08 -18.73
N ALA A 268 -17.52 -0.78 -17.75
CA ALA A 268 -16.79 -0.84 -16.48
C ALA A 268 -15.49 -1.63 -16.58
N LYS A 269 -15.24 -2.30 -17.71
CA LYS A 269 -14.02 -3.06 -17.96
C LYS A 269 -12.76 -2.19 -17.77
N ASP A 270 -11.70 -2.80 -17.25
CA ASP A 270 -10.40 -2.19 -16.91
C ASP A 270 -10.44 -1.22 -15.72
N GLY A 271 -11.60 -1.03 -15.09
CA GLY A 271 -11.72 -0.31 -13.83
C GLY A 271 -11.39 -1.21 -12.63
N SER A 272 -11.33 -0.61 -11.43
CA SER A 272 -11.16 -1.35 -10.17
C SER A 272 -11.99 -0.70 -9.08
N PHE A 273 -12.48 -1.49 -8.12
CA PHE A 273 -12.96 -0.90 -6.87
C PHE A 273 -11.78 -0.44 -6.02
N LEU A 274 -11.93 0.73 -5.41
CA LEU A 274 -10.99 1.37 -4.49
C LEU A 274 -11.65 1.41 -3.11
N ALA A 275 -11.07 0.70 -2.15
CA ALA A 275 -11.44 0.84 -0.75
C ALA A 275 -10.48 1.83 -0.06
N PHE A 276 -11.02 2.99 0.32
CA PHE A 276 -10.29 4.02 1.05
C PHE A 276 -10.58 3.89 2.54
N ARG A 277 -9.56 4.07 3.39
CA ARG A 277 -9.68 4.15 4.85
C ARG A 277 -8.72 5.20 5.39
N GLN A 278 -9.20 6.11 6.23
CA GLN A 278 -8.34 6.94 7.08
C GLN A 278 -8.12 6.19 8.39
N LEU A 279 -6.93 5.66 8.58
CA LEU A 279 -6.57 4.83 9.72
C LEU A 279 -5.61 5.61 10.62
N GLN A 280 -6.13 6.23 11.68
CA GLN A 280 -5.29 6.92 12.67
C GLN A 280 -4.40 5.91 13.38
N GLN A 281 -3.13 6.24 13.60
CA GLN A 281 -2.15 5.40 14.29
C GLN A 281 -1.66 6.06 15.58
N ARG A 282 -1.82 5.35 16.69
CA ARG A 282 -1.40 5.73 18.04
C ARG A 282 0.03 5.25 18.31
N VAL A 283 0.99 5.92 17.69
CA VAL A 283 2.40 5.48 17.69
C VAL A 283 3.04 5.47 19.09
N PRO A 284 2.89 6.52 19.92
CA PRO A 284 3.41 6.48 21.29
C PRO A 284 2.86 5.32 22.12
N GLU A 285 1.55 5.05 21.99
CA GLU A 285 0.86 3.99 22.70
C GLU A 285 1.31 2.60 22.24
N PHE A 286 1.49 2.40 20.92
CA PHE A 286 2.06 1.18 20.37
C PHE A 286 3.49 0.93 20.90
N ASN A 287 4.35 1.95 20.85
CA ASN A 287 5.73 1.83 21.35
C ASN A 287 5.76 1.49 22.84
N LYS A 288 4.93 2.15 23.64
CA LYS A 288 4.79 1.84 25.07
C LYS A 288 4.29 0.42 25.30
N PHE A 289 3.30 -0.03 24.53
CA PHE A 289 2.79 -1.39 24.63
C PHE A 289 3.88 -2.44 24.37
N LEU A 290 4.74 -2.22 23.37
CA LEU A 290 5.86 -3.12 23.08
C LEU A 290 6.85 -3.21 24.23
N VAL A 291 7.17 -2.07 24.87
CA VAL A 291 8.07 -2.02 26.04
C VAL A 291 7.45 -2.69 27.25
N ASP A 292 6.19 -2.40 27.55
CA ASP A 292 5.47 -2.95 28.71
C ASP A 292 5.23 -4.47 28.59
N ASN A 293 5.18 -4.99 27.36
CA ASN A 293 4.94 -6.41 27.06
C ASN A 293 6.14 -7.10 26.42
N ALA A 294 7.34 -6.51 26.53
CA ALA A 294 8.54 -7.03 25.89
C ALA A 294 8.73 -8.54 26.17
N LEU A 295 9.16 -9.26 25.13
CA LEU A 295 9.44 -10.68 25.24
C LEU A 295 10.65 -10.95 26.14
N SER A 296 10.96 -12.22 26.36
CA SER A 296 12.12 -12.62 27.17
C SER A 296 12.95 -13.68 26.43
N GLU A 297 13.20 -13.44 25.15
CA GLU A 297 14.03 -14.31 24.33
C GLU A 297 15.49 -14.22 24.79
N PRO A 298 16.16 -15.35 25.10
CA PRO A 298 17.55 -15.36 25.52
C PRO A 298 18.49 -14.74 24.47
N GLY A 299 19.44 -13.93 24.95
CA GLY A 299 20.43 -13.29 24.08
C GLY A 299 19.95 -11.99 23.41
N LEU A 300 18.75 -11.51 23.76
CA LEU A 300 18.24 -10.18 23.45
C LEU A 300 18.13 -9.34 24.72
N ASN A 301 18.43 -8.05 24.64
CA ASN A 301 18.15 -7.09 25.70
C ASN A 301 16.66 -6.67 25.70
N ALA A 302 16.25 -5.84 26.67
CA ALA A 302 14.85 -5.42 26.80
C ALA A 302 14.31 -4.67 25.57
N SER A 303 15.11 -3.79 24.97
CA SER A 303 14.73 -3.05 23.76
C SER A 303 14.61 -3.98 22.56
N GLU A 304 15.58 -4.90 22.38
CA GLU A 304 15.53 -5.90 21.31
C GLU A 304 14.31 -6.84 21.45
N ASN A 305 13.92 -7.18 22.67
CA ASN A 305 12.72 -7.98 22.93
C ASN A 305 11.41 -7.22 22.68
N ALA A 306 11.38 -5.90 22.88
CA ALA A 306 10.24 -5.06 22.51
C ALA A 306 10.11 -4.96 20.98
N GLU A 307 11.22 -4.76 20.28
CA GLU A 307 11.25 -4.76 18.81
C GLU A 307 10.88 -6.14 18.23
N LEU A 308 11.33 -7.23 18.85
CA LEU A 308 10.90 -8.58 18.48
C LEU A 308 9.38 -8.75 18.62
N LEU A 309 8.76 -8.24 19.70
CA LEU A 309 7.31 -8.29 19.85
C LEU A 309 6.61 -7.56 18.69
N GLY A 310 7.06 -6.34 18.35
CA GLY A 310 6.51 -5.59 17.22
C GLY A 310 6.68 -6.35 15.91
N ALA A 311 7.86 -6.92 15.66
CA ALA A 311 8.12 -7.74 14.49
C ALA A 311 7.23 -8.99 14.43
N ARG A 312 6.91 -9.60 15.56
CA ARG A 312 6.00 -10.75 15.67
C ARG A 312 4.53 -10.37 15.50
N MET A 313 4.12 -9.17 15.91
CA MET A 313 2.79 -8.64 15.63
C MET A 313 2.58 -8.39 14.13
N VAL A 314 3.58 -7.82 13.45
CA VAL A 314 3.50 -7.51 12.02
C VAL A 314 3.78 -8.74 11.13
N GLY A 315 4.73 -9.58 11.55
CA GLY A 315 5.32 -10.66 10.76
C GLY A 315 6.52 -10.23 9.91
N ARG A 316 7.01 -9.00 10.10
CA ARG A 316 8.26 -8.47 9.54
C ARG A 316 8.92 -7.57 10.58
N TRP A 317 10.24 -7.53 10.58
CA TRP A 317 11.00 -6.49 11.26
C TRP A 317 10.73 -5.12 10.64
N LYS A 318 11.03 -4.05 11.37
CA LYS A 318 10.88 -2.67 10.88
C LYS A 318 11.63 -2.44 9.56
N SER A 319 12.79 -3.08 9.40
CA SER A 319 13.58 -3.08 8.15
C SER A 319 12.83 -3.61 6.92
N GLY A 320 11.83 -4.48 7.11
CA GLY A 320 11.16 -5.26 6.08
C GLY A 320 11.54 -6.75 6.05
N ALA A 321 12.56 -7.20 6.80
CA ALA A 321 12.93 -8.62 6.85
C ALA A 321 11.77 -9.47 7.40
N PRO A 322 11.34 -10.54 6.70
CA PRO A 322 10.27 -11.40 7.18
C PRO A 322 10.75 -12.26 8.36
N ILE A 323 10.01 -12.25 9.46
CA ILE A 323 10.36 -13.06 10.64
C ILE A 323 10.31 -14.56 10.34
N ASP A 324 9.52 -14.97 9.34
CA ASP A 324 9.50 -16.37 8.90
C ASP A 324 10.88 -16.87 8.45
N LEU A 325 11.74 -15.99 7.94
CA LEU A 325 13.12 -16.32 7.54
C LEU A 325 14.18 -15.96 8.59
N THR A 326 13.92 -14.92 9.39
CA THR A 326 14.83 -14.48 10.47
C THR A 326 14.06 -14.21 11.77
N PRO A 327 13.70 -15.27 12.52
CA PRO A 327 12.61 -15.19 13.50
C PRO A 327 12.94 -14.50 14.82
N LEU A 328 14.23 -14.39 15.16
CA LEU A 328 14.66 -13.89 16.47
C LEU A 328 15.49 -12.60 16.40
N LYS A 329 16.04 -12.25 15.23
CA LYS A 329 16.82 -11.02 15.02
C LYS A 329 16.53 -10.43 13.65
N ASP A 330 16.62 -9.11 13.54
CA ASP A 330 16.51 -8.43 12.26
C ASP A 330 17.67 -8.79 11.33
N ASP A 331 17.40 -8.81 10.02
CA ASP A 331 18.40 -8.94 8.97
C ASP A 331 18.16 -7.85 7.90
N PRO A 332 18.78 -6.66 8.07
CA PRO A 332 18.65 -5.58 7.10
C PRO A 332 19.19 -5.93 5.70
N VAL A 333 20.09 -6.91 5.58
CA VAL A 333 20.61 -7.35 4.27
C VAL A 333 19.57 -8.19 3.54
N LEU A 334 18.88 -9.07 4.25
CA LEU A 334 17.71 -9.78 3.72
C LEU A 334 16.61 -8.78 3.35
N ALA A 335 16.33 -7.80 4.21
CA ALA A 335 15.22 -6.87 4.05
C ALA A 335 15.26 -6.11 2.71
N VAL A 336 16.46 -5.69 2.27
CA VAL A 336 16.63 -4.90 1.03
C VAL A 336 16.72 -5.74 -0.23
N ASP A 337 16.79 -7.07 -0.11
CA ASP A 337 16.87 -7.99 -1.25
C ASP A 337 15.47 -8.46 -1.67
N HIS A 338 14.92 -7.81 -2.70
CA HIS A 338 13.58 -8.13 -3.22
C HIS A 338 13.44 -9.54 -3.80
N ASN A 339 14.54 -10.27 -4.02
CA ASN A 339 14.48 -11.67 -4.45
C ASN A 339 14.42 -12.65 -3.28
N ARG A 340 14.57 -12.17 -2.03
CA ARG A 340 14.58 -13.02 -0.82
C ARG A 340 13.60 -12.56 0.25
N ASN A 341 13.34 -11.25 0.38
CA ASN A 341 12.51 -10.70 1.44
C ASN A 341 11.02 -11.07 1.35
N ASN A 342 10.60 -11.73 0.28
CA ASN A 342 9.25 -12.27 0.13
C ASN A 342 9.21 -13.77 -0.15
N ASP A 343 10.39 -14.42 -0.23
CA ASP A 343 10.55 -15.83 -0.62
C ASP A 343 10.34 -16.78 0.56
N PHE A 344 9.08 -16.89 0.99
CA PHE A 344 8.68 -17.76 2.10
C PHE A 344 7.21 -18.15 1.94
N ASN A 345 6.75 -19.14 2.71
CA ASN A 345 5.35 -19.57 2.68
C ASN A 345 4.82 -20.04 4.04
N PHE A 346 5.56 -19.79 5.13
CA PHE A 346 5.29 -20.27 6.48
C PHE A 346 5.48 -21.77 6.71
N THR A 347 6.06 -22.49 5.75
CA THR A 347 6.48 -23.90 5.93
C THR A 347 7.98 -24.00 6.11
N HIS A 348 8.42 -24.92 6.97
CA HIS A 348 9.83 -25.15 7.27
C HIS A 348 10.17 -26.65 7.19
N PRO A 349 10.19 -27.24 5.98
CA PRO A 349 10.42 -28.67 5.80
C PRO A 349 11.81 -29.14 6.26
N ASP A 350 12.77 -28.22 6.31
CA ASP A 350 14.15 -28.50 6.73
C ASP A 350 14.33 -28.49 8.26
N ASP A 351 13.32 -28.05 9.02
CA ASP A 351 13.32 -28.12 10.49
C ASP A 351 12.53 -29.36 10.95
N PRO A 352 13.20 -30.40 11.47
CA PRO A 352 12.53 -31.64 11.89
C PRO A 352 11.60 -31.45 13.10
N ASN A 353 11.67 -30.33 13.81
CA ASN A 353 10.80 -29.99 14.93
C ASN A 353 9.64 -29.06 14.53
N PHE A 354 9.53 -28.70 13.25
CA PHE A 354 8.46 -27.86 12.75
C PHE A 354 7.21 -28.67 12.44
N ASP A 355 6.18 -28.52 13.28
CA ASP A 355 4.81 -28.95 12.96
C ASP A 355 4.03 -27.77 12.41
N PHE A 356 3.71 -27.81 11.12
CA PHE A 356 2.99 -26.74 10.41
C PHE A 356 1.67 -26.34 11.07
N LYS A 357 0.98 -27.26 11.77
CA LYS A 357 -0.32 -26.98 12.40
C LYS A 357 -0.23 -26.31 13.74
N THR A 358 0.93 -26.34 14.40
CA THR A 358 1.06 -25.91 15.80
C THR A 358 2.24 -24.97 16.05
N ASN A 359 3.26 -25.03 15.20
CA ASN A 359 4.48 -24.25 15.35
C ASN A 359 4.28 -22.80 14.87
N GLN A 360 4.51 -21.91 15.82
CA GLN A 360 4.48 -20.46 15.67
C GLN A 360 5.84 -19.83 16.04
N SER A 361 6.92 -20.61 16.20
CA SER A 361 8.24 -20.06 16.58
C SER A 361 8.80 -19.16 15.50
N TYR A 362 8.58 -19.49 14.21
CA TYR A 362 9.02 -18.68 13.07
C TYR A 362 8.15 -17.44 12.89
N CYS A 363 6.84 -17.62 12.74
CA CYS A 363 5.89 -16.54 12.57
C CYS A 363 4.56 -16.88 13.27
N PRO A 364 4.00 -16.01 14.13
CA PRO A 364 2.68 -16.24 14.73
C PRO A 364 1.58 -16.37 13.69
N PHE A 365 0.60 -17.27 13.89
CA PHE A 365 -0.58 -17.34 13.03
C PHE A 365 -1.42 -16.05 13.08
N SER A 366 -1.32 -15.31 14.19
CA SER A 366 -1.98 -14.02 14.39
C SER A 366 -1.28 -12.86 13.70
N ALA A 367 -0.04 -13.02 13.20
CA ALA A 367 0.75 -11.93 12.64
C ALA A 367 0.05 -11.27 11.44
N HIS A 368 0.15 -9.95 11.34
CA HIS A 368 -0.59 -9.16 10.35
C HIS A 368 -0.43 -9.67 8.90
N ILE A 369 0.80 -9.91 8.44
CA ILE A 369 1.03 -10.41 7.08
C ILE A 369 0.55 -11.85 6.86
N ARG A 370 0.45 -12.66 7.91
CA ARG A 370 0.02 -14.07 7.85
C ARG A 370 -1.50 -14.14 7.87
N LYS A 371 -2.16 -13.29 8.66
CA LYS A 371 -3.61 -13.05 8.60
C LYS A 371 -4.05 -12.54 7.23
N THR A 372 -3.36 -11.55 6.67
CA THR A 372 -3.79 -10.87 5.42
C THR A 372 -3.30 -11.54 4.14
N ASN A 373 -2.30 -12.42 4.22
CA ASN A 373 -1.85 -13.28 3.12
C ASN A 373 -1.35 -14.61 3.71
N PRO A 374 -2.22 -15.60 3.87
CA PRO A 374 -1.90 -16.83 4.60
C PRO A 374 -0.99 -17.82 3.89
N ARG A 375 -0.72 -17.63 2.59
CA ARG A 375 0.18 -18.49 1.81
C ARG A 375 -0.19 -19.98 1.97
N ALA A 376 0.67 -20.79 2.57
CA ALA A 376 0.43 -22.23 2.74
C ALA A 376 -0.63 -22.58 3.79
N ASP A 377 -1.06 -21.62 4.63
CA ASP A 377 -2.09 -21.89 5.66
C ASP A 377 -3.50 -22.07 5.05
N ILE A 378 -3.64 -21.77 3.75
CA ILE A 378 -4.81 -22.10 2.93
C ILE A 378 -4.36 -22.73 1.60
N ALA A 379 -5.25 -23.43 0.89
CA ALA A 379 -4.97 -24.00 -0.42
C ALA A 379 -4.72 -22.86 -1.40
N ASN A 380 -3.63 -23.04 -2.15
CA ASN A 380 -3.21 -22.14 -3.20
C ASN A 380 -3.64 -22.77 -4.56
N PRO A 381 -4.17 -22.00 -5.54
CA PRO A 381 -4.46 -20.55 -5.49
C PRO A 381 -5.68 -20.18 -4.66
N PHE A 382 -5.62 -19.01 -4.03
CA PHE A 382 -6.76 -18.31 -3.44
C PHE A 382 -6.86 -16.90 -4.02
N ASN A 383 -8.05 -16.33 -4.05
CA ASN A 383 -8.34 -15.12 -4.84
C ASN A 383 -8.36 -13.83 -4.00
N GLN A 384 -8.14 -13.94 -2.69
CA GLN A 384 -8.22 -12.83 -1.75
C GLN A 384 -6.93 -11.99 -1.75
N HIS A 385 -6.64 -11.38 -2.90
CA HIS A 385 -5.52 -10.48 -3.09
C HIS A 385 -5.99 -9.06 -3.39
N ILE A 386 -5.22 -8.09 -2.88
CA ILE A 386 -5.43 -6.67 -3.13
C ILE A 386 -4.11 -6.04 -3.58
N ILE A 387 -4.18 -5.03 -4.44
CA ILE A 387 -3.05 -4.10 -4.62
C ILE A 387 -3.20 -3.00 -3.57
N ARG A 388 -2.18 -2.81 -2.74
CA ARG A 388 -2.16 -1.76 -1.71
C ARG A 388 -1.43 -0.54 -2.25
N ALA A 389 -2.07 0.61 -2.11
CA ALA A 389 -1.62 1.87 -2.68
C ALA A 389 -1.67 3.03 -1.66
N GLY A 390 -1.73 2.71 -0.36
CA GLY A 390 -1.80 3.69 0.71
C GLY A 390 -0.57 4.59 0.87
N ILE A 391 -0.69 5.59 1.73
CA ILE A 391 0.38 6.53 2.05
C ILE A 391 0.21 7.06 3.49
N PRO A 392 1.28 7.23 4.28
CA PRO A 392 1.18 7.87 5.59
C PRO A 392 0.62 9.30 5.50
N TYR A 393 -0.10 9.76 6.52
CA TYR A 393 -0.59 11.13 6.67
C TYR A 393 -0.31 11.66 8.08
N GLY A 394 -0.23 12.99 8.18
CA GLY A 394 0.00 13.67 9.45
C GLY A 394 1.49 13.79 9.81
N PRO A 395 1.82 14.56 10.84
CA PRO A 395 3.20 14.82 11.24
C PRO A 395 3.84 13.60 11.90
N GLU A 396 5.17 13.61 12.01
CA GLU A 396 5.90 12.67 12.86
C GLU A 396 5.51 12.85 14.35
N VAL A 397 5.87 11.86 15.17
CA VAL A 397 5.68 11.93 16.63
C VAL A 397 6.53 13.07 17.20
N THR A 398 5.93 13.92 18.03
CA THR A 398 6.64 15.00 18.71
C THR A 398 7.37 14.50 19.97
N ASP A 399 8.37 15.26 20.44
CA ASP A 399 9.08 14.94 21.69
C ASP A 399 8.13 14.84 22.89
N ALA A 400 7.07 15.68 22.93
CA ALA A 400 6.08 15.68 24.00
C ALA A 400 5.19 14.43 24.00
N GLU A 401 4.76 13.97 22.82
CA GLU A 401 4.00 12.73 22.67
C GLU A 401 4.87 11.52 23.05
N ASN A 402 6.12 11.50 22.59
CA ASN A 402 7.07 10.44 22.95
C ASN A 402 7.36 10.40 24.46
N ALA A 403 7.58 11.55 25.09
CA ALA A 403 7.84 11.61 26.54
C ALA A 403 6.63 11.22 27.39
N SER A 404 5.41 11.49 26.92
CA SER A 404 4.18 11.13 27.62
C SER A 404 3.66 9.73 27.30
N ASN A 405 4.23 9.07 26.28
CA ASN A 405 3.74 7.79 25.75
C ASN A 405 2.25 7.84 25.36
N SER A 406 1.79 9.00 24.92
CA SER A 406 0.40 9.23 24.53
C SER A 406 0.37 10.14 23.31
N SER A 407 -0.51 9.83 22.37
CA SER A 407 -0.81 10.69 21.24
C SER A 407 -1.48 11.98 21.72
N SER A 408 -1.22 13.09 21.03
CA SER A 408 -1.91 14.35 21.29
C SER A 408 -3.40 14.27 20.94
N THR A 409 -4.22 15.01 21.68
CA THR A 409 -5.63 15.23 21.33
C THR A 409 -5.84 16.38 20.34
N ASP A 410 -4.77 17.12 19.98
CA ASP A 410 -4.80 18.12 18.94
C ASP A 410 -5.00 17.46 17.56
N PRO A 411 -6.11 17.72 16.84
CA PRO A 411 -6.37 17.12 15.54
C PRO A 411 -5.28 17.41 14.49
N SER A 412 -4.51 18.49 14.63
CA SER A 412 -3.42 18.81 13.70
C SER A 412 -2.19 17.90 13.86
N LEU A 413 -2.10 17.17 14.97
CA LEU A 413 -1.08 16.16 15.24
C LEU A 413 -1.58 14.73 14.99
N GLU A 414 -2.82 14.57 14.53
CA GLU A 414 -3.31 13.27 14.09
C GLU A 414 -2.44 12.75 12.94
N ARG A 415 -2.07 11.47 13.04
CA ARG A 415 -1.24 10.77 12.06
C ARG A 415 -1.75 9.37 11.82
N GLY A 416 -1.37 8.79 10.71
CA GLY A 416 -1.68 7.39 10.41
C GLY A 416 -1.56 7.07 8.93
N LEU A 417 -2.38 6.14 8.46
CA LEU A 417 -2.35 5.66 7.08
C LEU A 417 -3.60 6.10 6.33
N ALA A 418 -3.42 6.83 5.23
CA ALA A 418 -4.45 6.98 4.21
C ALA A 418 -4.40 5.72 3.35
N PHE A 419 -5.07 4.68 3.83
CA PHE A 419 -5.05 3.37 3.23
C PHE A 419 -5.90 3.35 1.96
N VAL A 420 -5.33 2.74 0.92
CA VAL A 420 -5.96 2.52 -0.38
C VAL A 420 -5.71 1.08 -0.77
N SER A 421 -6.75 0.39 -1.22
CA SER A 421 -6.63 -0.92 -1.84
C SER A 421 -7.51 -1.07 -3.07
N TYR A 422 -6.98 -1.78 -4.06
CA TYR A 422 -7.63 -2.08 -5.32
C TYR A 422 -7.93 -3.57 -5.45
N GLN A 423 -9.15 -3.86 -5.90
CA GLN A 423 -9.67 -5.20 -6.18
C GLN A 423 -10.87 -5.11 -7.14
N SER A 424 -11.18 -6.20 -7.84
CA SER A 424 -12.41 -6.28 -8.66
C SER A 424 -13.65 -6.64 -7.84
N ASN A 425 -13.48 -7.14 -6.62
CA ASN A 425 -14.56 -7.52 -5.71
C ASN A 425 -14.17 -7.19 -4.26
N ILE A 426 -14.83 -6.20 -3.65
CA ILE A 426 -14.53 -5.72 -2.30
C ILE A 426 -14.77 -6.83 -1.27
N GLY A 427 -15.79 -7.66 -1.49
CA GLY A 427 -16.12 -8.81 -0.64
C GLY A 427 -15.17 -10.00 -0.76
N GLN A 428 -14.21 -9.96 -1.70
CA GLN A 428 -13.11 -10.91 -1.80
C GLN A 428 -11.74 -10.24 -1.54
N GLY A 429 -11.66 -8.90 -1.62
CA GLY A 429 -10.48 -8.13 -1.26
C GLY A 429 -10.59 -7.57 0.17
N PHE A 430 -10.48 -6.24 0.29
CA PHE A 430 -10.42 -5.52 1.56
C PHE A 430 -11.40 -6.00 2.64
N ALA A 431 -12.71 -6.09 2.34
CA ALA A 431 -13.71 -6.41 3.36
C ALA A 431 -13.54 -7.84 3.86
N PHE A 432 -13.14 -8.77 2.99
CA PHE A 432 -12.85 -10.15 3.37
C PHE A 432 -11.64 -10.23 4.30
N LEU A 433 -10.53 -9.58 3.91
CA LEU A 433 -9.30 -9.57 4.71
C LEU A 433 -9.55 -9.03 6.12
N GLN A 434 -10.33 -7.95 6.24
CA GLN A 434 -10.67 -7.37 7.54
C GLN A 434 -11.62 -8.28 8.32
N GLN A 435 -12.78 -8.63 7.75
CA GLN A 435 -13.86 -9.28 8.48
C GLN A 435 -13.57 -10.76 8.76
N VAL A 436 -13.12 -11.50 7.75
CA VAL A 436 -13.04 -12.96 7.78
C VAL A 436 -11.70 -13.43 8.33
N TRP A 437 -10.62 -12.68 8.09
CA TRP A 437 -9.28 -13.04 8.54
C TRP A 437 -8.84 -12.24 9.76
N ALA A 438 -8.69 -10.91 9.64
CA ALA A 438 -8.11 -10.08 10.69
C ALA A 438 -8.96 -10.09 11.98
N ASN A 439 -10.28 -9.94 11.87
CA ASN A 439 -11.20 -9.90 13.02
C ASN A 439 -11.54 -11.29 13.59
N ASN A 440 -11.19 -12.39 12.90
CA ASN A 440 -11.61 -13.72 13.32
C ASN A 440 -10.65 -14.31 14.36
N LYS A 441 -11.12 -14.47 15.60
CA LYS A 441 -10.37 -15.04 16.73
C LYS A 441 -10.46 -16.56 16.89
N ASN A 442 -11.47 -17.20 16.31
CA ASN A 442 -11.93 -18.54 16.71
C ASN A 442 -11.37 -19.68 15.85
N GLU A 443 -11.26 -19.47 14.54
CA GLU A 443 -10.80 -20.49 13.59
C GLU A 443 -9.86 -19.83 12.60
N TYR A 444 -8.62 -20.33 12.51
CA TYR A 444 -7.66 -19.85 11.53
C TYR A 444 -7.49 -20.85 10.42
N LEU A 445 -8.22 -20.61 9.32
CA LEU A 445 -8.05 -21.29 8.04
C LEU A 445 -8.13 -22.81 8.17
N TYR A 446 -6.99 -23.52 8.08
CA TYR A 446 -6.91 -24.97 8.18
C TYR A 446 -6.68 -25.51 9.58
N PHE A 447 -6.53 -24.63 10.56
CA PHE A 447 -6.26 -25.01 11.94
C PHE A 447 -7.45 -24.59 12.81
N ALA A 448 -8.03 -25.55 13.51
CA ALA A 448 -9.04 -25.30 14.54
C ALA A 448 -8.36 -24.75 15.81
N LEU A 449 -7.70 -23.60 15.66
CA LEU A 449 -6.96 -22.91 16.70
C LEU A 449 -7.59 -21.55 16.99
N ARG A 450 -7.78 -21.28 18.28
CA ARG A 450 -8.20 -19.98 18.76
C ARG A 450 -6.98 -19.07 18.90
N ILE A 451 -6.54 -18.50 17.78
CA ILE A 451 -5.29 -17.73 17.71
C ILE A 451 -5.43 -16.27 18.14
N GLY A 452 -6.67 -15.74 18.20
CA GLY A 452 -6.94 -14.32 18.42
C GLY A 452 -7.06 -13.50 17.13
N GLU A 453 -7.37 -12.22 17.29
CA GLU A 453 -7.43 -11.24 16.21
C GLU A 453 -6.02 -10.89 15.68
N ASP A 454 -5.98 -10.23 14.52
CA ASP A 454 -4.78 -9.55 14.02
C ASP A 454 -4.37 -8.42 14.99
N PRO A 455 -3.12 -8.39 15.49
CA PRO A 455 -2.69 -7.47 16.53
C PRO A 455 -2.52 -6.02 16.06
N ILE A 456 -2.57 -5.73 14.75
CA ILE A 456 -2.43 -4.38 14.18
C ILE A 456 -3.80 -3.81 13.79
N ILE A 457 -4.58 -4.55 13.01
CA ILE A 457 -5.84 -4.05 12.42
C ILE A 457 -7.09 -4.82 12.84
N GLY A 458 -6.94 -5.95 13.51
CA GLY A 458 -8.09 -6.75 13.93
C GLY A 458 -8.95 -6.00 14.95
N VAL A 459 -10.25 -6.19 14.92
CA VAL A 459 -11.17 -5.62 15.92
C VAL A 459 -11.94 -6.76 16.57
N ALA A 460 -12.01 -6.73 17.91
CA ALA A 460 -12.84 -7.67 18.65
C ALA A 460 -14.31 -7.23 18.56
N LEU A 461 -15.14 -8.03 17.89
CA LEU A 461 -16.59 -7.81 17.82
C LEU A 461 -17.30 -8.17 19.13
N ASP A 462 -16.66 -9.00 19.95
CA ASP A 462 -17.15 -9.46 21.24
C ASP A 462 -15.98 -9.82 22.17
N GLY A 463 -16.12 -9.48 23.46
CA GLY A 463 -15.12 -9.79 24.48
C GLY A 463 -13.84 -8.97 24.36
N GLU A 464 -12.78 -9.47 25.00
CA GLU A 464 -11.46 -8.83 25.02
C GLU A 464 -10.65 -9.20 23.77
N ARG A 465 -9.98 -8.21 23.16
CA ARG A 465 -9.10 -8.39 22.01
C ARG A 465 -7.78 -8.99 22.45
N PHE A 466 -7.33 -10.05 21.79
CA PHE A 466 -6.05 -10.68 22.12
C PHE A 466 -5.41 -11.34 20.91
N ALA A 467 -4.11 -11.60 20.99
CA ALA A 467 -3.39 -12.43 20.04
C ALA A 467 -2.53 -13.45 20.78
N SER A 468 -2.52 -14.68 20.30
CA SER A 468 -1.63 -15.74 20.77
C SER A 468 -0.47 -15.96 19.80
N GLY A 469 0.50 -16.80 20.16
CA GLY A 469 1.65 -17.13 19.31
C GLY A 469 2.75 -16.07 19.27
N LEU A 470 2.50 -14.87 19.80
CA LEU A 470 3.45 -13.75 19.79
C LEU A 470 4.71 -14.02 20.64
N ASP A 471 4.65 -14.93 21.61
CA ASP A 471 5.80 -15.36 22.40
C ASP A 471 6.36 -16.69 21.82
N PRO A 472 7.56 -16.71 21.22
CA PRO A 472 8.10 -17.92 20.59
C PRO A 472 8.38 -19.04 21.60
N LYS A 473 8.58 -18.71 22.89
CA LYS A 473 8.81 -19.66 23.99
C LYS A 473 7.51 -20.18 24.59
N ASN A 474 6.42 -19.43 24.48
CA ASN A 474 5.10 -19.82 24.92
C ASN A 474 4.05 -19.46 23.87
N GLN A 475 3.97 -20.28 22.83
CA GLN A 475 3.15 -20.03 21.65
C GLN A 475 1.63 -20.06 21.93
N THR A 476 1.22 -20.53 23.10
CA THR A 476 -0.18 -20.50 23.58
C THR A 476 -0.51 -19.30 24.46
N ARG A 477 0.48 -18.47 24.82
CA ARG A 477 0.27 -17.29 25.65
C ARG A 477 -0.56 -16.26 24.88
N ASN A 478 -1.68 -15.86 25.46
CA ASN A 478 -2.44 -14.72 24.98
C ASN A 478 -1.77 -13.42 25.47
N ILE A 479 -1.63 -12.48 24.55
CA ILE A 479 -1.35 -11.08 24.84
C ILE A 479 -2.62 -10.29 24.54
N THR A 480 -3.16 -9.66 25.58
CA THR A 480 -4.37 -8.86 25.54
C THR A 480 -4.06 -7.42 25.13
N PHE A 481 -4.94 -6.81 24.32
CA PHE A 481 -4.86 -5.41 23.92
C PHE A 481 -5.92 -4.59 24.66
N ASN A 482 -5.47 -3.67 25.51
CA ASN A 482 -6.37 -2.79 26.28
C ASN A 482 -6.85 -1.58 25.47
N GLU A 483 -6.24 -1.32 24.32
CA GLU A 483 -6.62 -0.27 23.37
C GLU A 483 -6.25 -0.67 21.94
N ASP A 484 -6.90 -0.04 20.98
CA ASP A 484 -6.57 -0.19 19.56
C ASP A 484 -5.51 0.84 19.14
N PHE A 485 -4.40 0.36 18.60
CA PHE A 485 -3.35 1.23 18.07
C PHE A 485 -3.72 1.85 16.72
N VAL A 486 -4.63 1.20 16.00
CA VAL A 486 -5.20 1.70 14.75
C VAL A 486 -6.67 2.03 14.98
N VAL A 487 -7.03 3.30 14.84
CA VAL A 487 -8.40 3.77 14.98
C VAL A 487 -8.94 4.17 13.62
N SER A 488 -10.01 3.51 13.17
CA SER A 488 -10.69 3.90 11.94
C SER A 488 -11.36 5.26 12.09
N ARG A 489 -10.94 6.22 11.26
CA ARG A 489 -11.61 7.50 11.04
C ARG A 489 -12.59 7.44 9.86
N GLY A 490 -12.92 6.24 9.41
CA GLY A 490 -13.84 5.98 8.33
C GLY A 490 -13.21 6.00 6.95
N GLY A 491 -14.06 6.02 5.94
CA GLY A 491 -13.67 5.95 4.55
C GLY A 491 -14.86 5.72 3.65
N GLU A 492 -14.60 5.31 2.41
CA GLU A 492 -15.65 5.03 1.43
C GLU A 492 -15.15 4.02 0.37
N TYR A 493 -16.09 3.34 -0.27
CA TYR A 493 -15.86 2.50 -1.44
C TYR A 493 -16.13 3.29 -2.73
N PHE A 494 -15.15 3.27 -3.63
CA PHE A 494 -15.23 3.94 -4.93
C PHE A 494 -15.01 2.93 -6.06
N PHE A 495 -15.46 3.29 -7.25
CA PHE A 495 -15.07 2.67 -8.51
C PHE A 495 -14.13 3.62 -9.25
N SER A 496 -12.91 3.17 -9.53
CA SER A 496 -11.96 3.87 -10.38
C SER A 496 -12.18 3.40 -11.82
N PRO A 497 -12.86 4.21 -12.67
CA PRO A 497 -13.22 3.82 -14.03
C PRO A 497 -11.98 3.74 -14.95
N SER A 498 -12.10 2.99 -16.04
CA SER A 498 -11.12 3.06 -17.13
C SER A 498 -11.18 4.40 -17.87
N ILE A 499 -10.13 4.73 -18.62
CA ILE A 499 -10.04 5.97 -19.39
C ILE A 499 -11.20 6.05 -20.40
N SER A 500 -11.51 4.94 -21.07
CA SER A 500 -12.63 4.84 -22.01
C SER A 500 -13.99 5.01 -21.32
N ALA A 501 -14.16 4.49 -20.10
CA ALA A 501 -15.39 4.67 -19.33
C ALA A 501 -15.63 6.15 -18.99
N ILE A 502 -14.57 6.87 -18.60
CA ILE A 502 -14.65 8.31 -18.36
C ILE A 502 -15.12 9.02 -19.62
N GLN A 503 -14.50 8.73 -20.76
CA GLN A 503 -14.78 9.38 -22.05
C GLN A 503 -16.16 9.07 -22.63
N ASN A 504 -16.58 7.80 -22.59
CA ASN A 504 -17.70 7.31 -23.39
C ASN A 504 -18.98 7.12 -22.59
N THR A 505 -18.89 7.10 -21.26
CA THR A 505 -20.04 6.79 -20.39
C THR A 505 -20.24 7.85 -19.32
N LEU A 506 -19.20 8.14 -18.53
CA LEU A 506 -19.35 9.02 -17.36
C LEU A 506 -19.43 10.50 -17.75
N SER A 507 -18.84 10.92 -18.88
CA SER A 507 -18.88 12.31 -19.35
C SER A 507 -20.00 12.62 -20.36
N VAL A 508 -20.83 11.63 -20.73
CA VAL A 508 -21.86 11.76 -21.79
C VAL A 508 -23.24 12.04 -21.20
#